data_AF-A0A1G3C428-F1
#
_entry.id   AF-A0A1G3C428-F1
#
_cell.length_a   1.000
_cell.length_b   1.000
_cell.length_c   1.000
_cell.angle_alpha   90.00
_cell.angle_beta   90.00
_cell.angle_gamma   90.00
#
_symmetry.space_group_name_H-M   'P 1'
#
loop_
_entity.id
_entity.type
_entity.pdbx_description
1 polymer ?
#
loop_
_entity_poly.entity_id
_entity_poly.type
_entity_poly.pdbx_seq_one_letter_code
_entity_poly.pdbx_strand_id
1 'polypeptide(L)'
;MGGNIVFKDGSVLHFKEIFFEEKRQYRFHYMDERNNLISRWDNAPHHKELRTFPHHVHLPDGVKENKPVKLIDVLDKIEDIVIERLE
;
A
#
# COMPACT_ATOMS: atom_id res chain seq x y z
N MET A 1 -6.95 8.34 10.35
CA MET A 1 -7.45 6.95 10.52
C MET A 1 -6.30 5.98 10.32
N GLY A 2 -6.30 4.84 11.02
CA GLY A 2 -5.37 3.75 10.76
C GLY A 2 -5.77 2.48 11.46
N GLY A 3 -5.23 1.36 11.01
CA GLY A 3 -5.53 0.04 11.54
C GLY A 3 -4.85 -1.05 10.71
N ASN A 4 -5.22 -2.29 11.01
CA ASN A 4 -4.70 -3.48 10.35
C ASN A 4 -5.86 -4.36 9.90
N ILE A 5 -5.75 -4.96 8.71
CA ILE A 5 -6.66 -5.98 8.20
C ILE A 5 -5.85 -7.26 8.01
N VAL A 6 -6.31 -8.35 8.62
CA VAL A 6 -5.75 -9.69 8.42
C VAL A 6 -6.69 -10.44 7.48
N PHE A 7 -6.13 -10.98 6.39
CA PHE A 7 -6.87 -11.72 5.38
C PHE A 7 -6.84 -13.23 5.66
N LYS A 8 -7.69 -13.98 4.97
CA LYS A 8 -7.82 -15.44 5.17
C LYS A 8 -6.56 -16.23 4.84
N ASP A 9 -5.74 -15.76 3.90
CA ASP A 9 -4.44 -16.35 3.54
C ASP A 9 -3.34 -16.01 4.56
N GLY A 10 -3.67 -15.35 5.67
CA GLY A 10 -2.72 -14.90 6.69
C GLY A 10 -1.98 -13.62 6.33
N SER A 11 -2.14 -13.08 5.12
CA SER A 11 -1.56 -11.80 4.74
C SER A 11 -2.17 -10.63 5.53
N VAL A 12 -1.44 -9.52 5.62
CA VAL A 12 -1.82 -8.38 6.46
C VAL A 12 -1.65 -7.05 5.72
N LEU A 13 -2.68 -6.21 5.75
CA LEU A 13 -2.59 -4.81 5.35
C LEU A 13 -2.56 -3.91 6.59
N HIS A 14 -1.45 -3.23 6.81
CA HIS A 14 -1.37 -2.09 7.73
C HIS A 14 -1.67 -0.79 6.98
N PHE A 15 -2.71 -0.06 7.37
CA PHE A 15 -3.09 1.19 6.72
C PHE A 15 -3.06 2.36 7.70
N LYS A 16 -2.57 3.50 7.21
CA LYS A 16 -2.62 4.79 7.90
C LYS A 16 -2.92 5.86 6.88
N GLU A 17 -3.87 6.74 7.21
CA GLU A 17 -4.29 7.84 6.36
C GLU A 17 -4.65 9.05 7.23
N ILE A 18 -4.10 10.20 6.89
CA ILE A 18 -4.31 11.46 7.60
C ILE A 18 -4.72 12.51 6.57
N PHE A 19 -5.81 13.20 6.87
CA PHE A 19 -6.25 14.37 6.13
C PHE A 19 -6.01 15.59 7.03
N PHE A 20 -5.31 16.59 6.52
CA PHE A 20 -5.09 17.85 7.21
C PHE A 20 -5.17 18.98 6.19
N GLU A 21 -6.09 19.92 6.41
CA GLU A 21 -6.44 20.94 5.40
C GLU A 21 -6.76 20.26 4.05
N GLU A 22 -6.08 20.68 2.98
CA GLU A 22 -6.19 20.11 1.62
C GLU A 22 -5.17 19.00 1.35
N LYS A 23 -4.37 18.61 2.36
CA LYS A 23 -3.32 17.60 2.22
C LYS A 23 -3.79 16.24 2.72
N ARG A 24 -3.36 15.21 2.00
CA ARG A 24 -3.56 13.81 2.34
C ARG A 24 -2.20 13.15 2.49
N GLN A 25 -1.98 12.46 3.60
CA GLN A 25 -0.83 11.58 3.81
C GLN A 25 -1.32 10.16 3.99
N TYR A 26 -0.70 9.19 3.32
CA TYR A 26 -1.10 7.79 3.43
C TYR A 26 0.10 6.85 3.39
N ARG A 27 -0.08 5.72 4.06
CA ARG A 27 0.78 4.54 3.96
C ARG A 27 -0.11 3.31 4.02
N PHE A 28 -0.03 2.49 2.98
CA PHE A 28 -0.73 1.20 2.88
C PHE A 28 0.32 0.13 2.69
N HIS A 29 0.62 -0.65 3.73
CA HIS A 29 1.71 -1.62 3.77
C HIS A 29 1.12 -3.03 3.81
N TYR A 30 1.21 -3.75 2.69
CA TYR A 30 0.72 -5.10 2.51
C TYR A 30 1.86 -6.11 2.58
N MET A 31 1.71 -7.14 3.41
CA MET A 31 2.73 -8.14 3.72
C MET A 31 2.13 -9.54 3.70
N ASP A 32 2.96 -10.56 3.45
CA ASP A 32 2.57 -11.96 3.64
C ASP A 32 2.49 -12.34 5.13
N GLU A 33 2.06 -13.58 5.42
CA GLU A 33 1.95 -14.13 6.78
C GLU A 33 3.28 -14.14 7.55
N ARG A 34 4.42 -14.04 6.84
CA ARG A 34 5.78 -14.03 7.41
C ARG A 34 6.32 -12.60 7.56
N ASN A 35 5.49 -11.58 7.34
CA ASN A 35 5.84 -10.17 7.35
C ASN A 35 6.81 -9.74 6.23
N ASN A 36 6.93 -10.51 5.14
CA ASN A 36 7.65 -10.04 3.96
C ASN A 36 6.78 -9.03 3.21
N LEU A 37 7.40 -7.93 2.77
CA LEU A 37 6.75 -6.92 1.95
C LEU A 37 6.24 -7.55 0.65
N ILE A 38 4.94 -7.39 0.35
CA ILE A 38 4.39 -7.65 -0.98
C ILE A 38 4.31 -6.34 -1.76
N SER A 39 3.71 -5.31 -1.15
CA SER A 39 3.60 -3.98 -1.73
C SER A 39 3.36 -2.93 -0.65
N ARG A 40 3.92 -1.73 -0.82
CA ARG A 40 3.61 -0.60 0.06
C ARG A 40 3.42 0.69 -0.73
N TRP A 41 2.21 1.23 -0.70
CA TRP A 41 1.89 2.53 -1.30
C TRP A 41 2.07 3.62 -0.26
N ASP A 42 2.83 4.66 -0.62
CA ASP A 42 3.14 5.78 0.27
C ASP A 42 3.15 7.08 -0.55
N ASN A 43 3.05 8.23 0.14
CA ASN A 43 3.25 9.54 -0.45
C ASN A 43 4.15 10.46 0.40
N ALA A 44 4.99 9.88 1.25
CA ALA A 44 6.07 10.59 1.91
C ALA A 44 7.01 11.23 0.87
N PRO A 45 7.35 12.53 1.01
CA PRO A 45 7.99 13.33 -0.05
C PRO A 45 9.52 13.12 -0.12
N HIS A 46 9.96 11.88 -0.34
CA HIS A 46 11.38 11.48 -0.34
C HIS A 46 11.92 10.95 -1.67
N HIS A 47 11.05 10.56 -2.62
CA HIS A 47 11.43 10.03 -3.94
C HIS A 47 11.25 11.06 -5.07
N LYS A 48 11.99 12.17 -5.02
CA LYS A 48 11.85 13.33 -5.94
C LYS A 48 12.21 13.01 -7.39
N GLU A 49 12.92 11.93 -7.62
CA GLU A 49 13.33 11.41 -8.93
C GLU A 49 12.18 10.80 -9.74
N LEU A 50 11.07 10.42 -9.09
CA LEU A 50 9.93 9.76 -9.72
C LEU A 50 8.98 10.76 -10.37
N ARG A 51 8.46 10.46 -11.56
CA ARG A 51 7.47 11.31 -12.26
C ARG A 51 6.16 11.42 -11.50
N THR A 52 5.85 10.46 -10.63
CA THR A 52 4.64 10.44 -9.80
C THR A 52 4.82 11.09 -8.43
N PHE A 53 5.96 11.75 -8.16
CA PHE A 53 6.25 12.37 -6.87
C PHE A 53 5.06 13.22 -6.34
N PRO A 54 4.68 13.08 -5.05
CA PRO A 54 5.34 12.27 -4.02
C PRO A 54 4.88 10.80 -3.97
N HIS A 55 3.98 10.39 -4.85
CA HIS A 55 3.33 9.07 -4.85
C HIS A 55 4.25 8.00 -5.44
N HIS A 56 4.35 6.88 -4.75
CA HIS A 56 5.18 5.76 -5.16
C HIS A 56 4.68 4.46 -4.51
N VAL A 57 5.19 3.34 -5.03
CA VAL A 57 5.00 2.01 -4.44
C VAL A 57 6.36 1.38 -4.17
N HIS A 58 6.55 0.83 -2.97
CA HIS A 58 7.65 -0.08 -2.66
C HIS A 58 7.22 -1.50 -2.98
N LEU A 59 8.08 -2.22 -3.67
CA LEU A 59 8.00 -3.64 -3.98
C LEU A 59 9.25 -4.34 -3.43
N PRO A 60 9.30 -5.68 -3.41
CA PRO A 60 10.51 -6.42 -3.00
C PRO A 60 11.77 -6.02 -3.78
N ASP A 61 11.61 -5.62 -5.05
CA ASP A 61 12.69 -5.27 -5.97
C ASP A 61 13.03 -3.77 -6.01
N GLY A 62 12.35 -2.94 -5.21
CA GLY A 62 12.65 -1.52 -5.09
C GLY A 62 11.44 -0.61 -5.16
N VAL A 63 11.68 0.68 -5.42
CA VAL A 63 10.64 1.72 -5.48
C VAL A 63 10.27 2.00 -6.93
N LYS A 64 8.98 2.06 -7.23
CA LYS A 64 8.46 2.32 -8.58
C LYS A 64 7.45 3.47 -8.57
N GLU A 65 7.32 4.09 -9.73
CA GLU A 65 6.29 5.10 -9.99
C GLU A 65 4.89 4.49 -9.78
N ASN A 66 4.03 5.23 -9.09
CA ASN A 66 2.64 4.84 -8.90
C ASN A 66 1.79 6.09 -8.77
N LYS A 67 0.65 6.13 -9.48
CA LYS A 67 -0.31 7.22 -9.33
C LYS A 67 -0.87 7.25 -7.90
N PRO A 68 -1.44 8.38 -7.44
CA PRO A 68 -2.14 8.40 -6.16
C PRO A 68 -3.19 7.29 -6.09
N VAL A 69 -3.23 6.57 -4.96
CA VAL A 69 -4.22 5.49 -4.71
C VAL A 69 -5.06 5.81 -3.48
N LYS A 70 -6.32 5.39 -3.47
CA LYS A 70 -7.20 5.36 -2.29
C LYS A 70 -7.06 4.00 -1.59
N LEU A 71 -7.57 3.91 -0.36
CA LEU A 71 -7.60 2.64 0.36
C LEU A 71 -8.41 1.58 -0.41
N ILE A 72 -9.54 1.97 -1.03
CA ILE A 72 -10.37 1.03 -1.81
C ILE A 72 -9.61 0.46 -3.01
N ASP A 73 -8.87 1.28 -3.77
CA ASP A 73 -8.06 0.82 -4.90
C ASP A 73 -6.98 -0.19 -4.47
N VAL A 74 -6.51 -0.11 -3.23
CA VAL A 74 -5.55 -1.05 -2.64
C VAL A 74 -6.24 -2.33 -2.18
N LEU A 75 -7.44 -2.22 -1.59
CA LEU A 75 -8.22 -3.39 -1.20
C LEU A 75 -8.62 -4.24 -2.41
N ASP A 76 -9.05 -3.61 -3.51
CA ASP A 76 -9.39 -4.31 -4.76
C ASP A 76 -8.18 -5.12 -5.28
N LYS A 77 -6.97 -4.52 -5.25
CA LYS A 77 -5.73 -5.23 -5.64
C LYS A 77 -5.38 -6.39 -4.72
N ILE A 78 -5.66 -6.25 -3.43
CA ILE A 78 -5.36 -7.29 -2.45
C ILE A 78 -6.38 -8.42 -2.55
N GLU A 79 -7.65 -8.11 -2.84
CA GLU A 79 -8.69 -9.10 -3.08
C GLU A 79 -8.26 -10.09 -4.18
N ASP A 80 -7.81 -9.58 -5.33
CA ASP A 80 -7.32 -10.42 -6.44
C ASP A 80 -6.21 -11.38 -5.96
N ILE A 81 -5.23 -10.87 -5.19
CA ILE A 81 -4.09 -11.66 -4.68
C ILE A 81 -4.54 -12.71 -3.67
N VAL A 82 -5.45 -12.34 -2.76
CA VAL A 82 -5.93 -13.24 -1.70
C VAL A 82 -6.79 -14.35 -2.30
N ILE A 83 -7.65 -14.03 -3.28
CA ILE A 83 -8.45 -15.04 -3.98
C ILE A 83 -7.53 -16.03 -4.71
N GLU A 84 -6.55 -15.54 -5.48
CA GLU A 84 -5.58 -16.39 -6.22
C GLU A 84 -4.80 -17.35 -5.30
N ARG A 85 -4.56 -16.98 -4.04
CA ARG A 85 -3.82 -17.82 -3.07
C ARG A 85 -4.68 -18.83 -2.32
N LEU A 86 -5.99 -18.65 -2.34
CA LEU A 86 -6.94 -19.54 -1.66
C LEU A 86 -7.53 -20.60 -2.60
N GLU A 87 -7.38 -20.42 -3.92
CA GLU A 87 -7.65 -21.41 -4.96
C GLU A 87 -6.46 -22.38 -5.15
#